data_AF-A0A1H3HTJ0-F1
#
_entry.id   AF-A0A1H3HTJ0-F1
#
_cell.length_a   1.000
_cell.length_b   1.000
_cell.length_c   1.000
_cell.angle_alpha   90.00
_cell.angle_beta   90.00
_cell.angle_gamma   90.00
#
_symmetry.space_group_name_H-M   'P 1'
#
loop_
_entity.id
_entity.type
_entity.pdbx_description
1 polymer ?
#
loop_
_entity_poly.entity_id
_entity_poly.type
_entity_poly.pdbx_seq_one_letter_code
_entity_poly.pdbx_strand_id
1 'polypeptide(L)'
;MSAKPVSPRQTASSKAAAPKVAAPASGASAGKASGKSGTARPSAFVADIDAIRARARKHIEDGAITASYAADREAVIRLLNDALATEIVCVLRYKRHYFMASGLMADAIKSEFLEHANEEQAHADLIAERIVQLGGEPDLNPDALSRRAHAEYVEGSDLRDMVKEDLIAERIAIDSYRAIIDFIGDKDTTTKRMMEHILAQEEEHADELADMLDGWTGR
;
A
#
# COMPACT_ATOMS: atom_id res chain seq x y z
N MET A 1 19.26 11.74 -44.15
CA MET A 1 18.28 12.38 -45.05
C MET A 1 17.32 11.28 -45.49
N SER A 2 16.03 11.20 -45.16
CA SER A 2 15.09 12.16 -44.58
C SER A 2 14.00 11.36 -43.85
N ALA A 3 13.73 11.71 -42.59
CA ALA A 3 12.57 11.20 -41.87
C ALA A 3 11.31 11.96 -42.32
N LYS A 4 10.24 11.24 -42.68
CA LYS A 4 8.93 11.82 -42.98
C LYS A 4 8.22 12.20 -41.67
N PRO A 5 7.51 13.35 -41.59
CA PRO A 5 6.84 13.77 -40.37
C PRO A 5 5.54 12.99 -40.15
N VAL A 6 5.35 12.53 -38.91
CA VAL A 6 4.09 11.94 -38.41
C VAL A 6 3.17 13.08 -37.96
N SER A 7 1.92 13.07 -38.44
CA SER A 7 0.90 14.07 -38.13
C SER A 7 0.23 13.79 -36.77
N PRO A 8 -0.08 14.81 -35.94
CA PRO A 8 -0.66 14.59 -34.62
C PRO A 8 -2.16 14.27 -34.71
N ARG A 9 -2.55 13.13 -34.12
CA ARG A 9 -3.93 12.68 -34.00
C ARG A 9 -4.63 13.48 -32.90
N GLN A 10 -5.57 14.35 -33.27
CA GLN A 10 -6.51 14.97 -32.34
C GLN A 10 -7.52 13.92 -31.88
N THR A 11 -7.63 13.69 -30.57
CA THR A 11 -8.77 12.99 -29.98
C THR A 11 -9.59 13.98 -29.18
N ALA A 12 -10.77 14.29 -29.70
CA ALA A 12 -11.74 15.19 -29.10
C ALA A 12 -12.32 14.58 -27.81
N SER A 13 -12.39 15.41 -26.77
CA SER A 13 -13.16 15.19 -25.55
C SER A 13 -14.64 15.30 -25.87
N SER A 14 -15.44 14.27 -25.56
CA SER A 14 -16.90 14.36 -25.56
C SER A 14 -17.42 14.19 -24.14
N LYS A 15 -17.86 15.30 -23.53
CA LYS A 15 -18.64 15.32 -22.29
C LYS A 15 -20.05 14.80 -22.58
N ALA A 16 -20.44 13.68 -22.01
CA ALA A 16 -21.81 13.22 -21.99
C ALA A 16 -22.61 14.00 -20.93
N ALA A 17 -23.73 14.59 -21.34
CA ALA A 17 -24.67 15.29 -20.47
C ALA A 17 -25.65 14.29 -19.81
N ALA A 18 -25.86 14.42 -18.50
CA ALA A 18 -26.83 13.62 -17.75
C ALA A 18 -28.29 14.07 -18.04
N PRO A 19 -29.27 13.15 -18.05
CA PRO A 19 -30.66 13.47 -18.36
C PRO A 19 -31.38 14.15 -17.18
N LYS A 20 -32.25 15.12 -17.51
CA LYS A 20 -33.12 15.84 -16.57
C LYS A 20 -34.25 14.93 -16.06
N VAL A 21 -34.39 14.83 -14.75
CA VAL A 21 -35.53 14.16 -14.09
C VAL A 21 -36.69 15.15 -13.94
N ALA A 22 -37.87 14.77 -14.43
CA ALA A 22 -39.10 15.56 -14.34
C ALA A 22 -39.71 15.51 -12.92
N ALA A 23 -40.24 16.64 -12.46
CA ALA A 23 -40.99 16.74 -11.21
C ALA A 23 -42.43 16.23 -11.37
N PRO A 24 -43.01 15.52 -10.37
CA PRO A 24 -44.43 15.18 -10.40
C PRO A 24 -45.31 16.31 -9.86
N ALA A 25 -46.50 16.39 -10.45
CA ALA A 25 -47.53 17.39 -10.23
C ALA A 25 -48.21 17.29 -8.84
N SER A 26 -48.69 18.44 -8.37
CA SER A 26 -49.46 18.63 -7.14
C SER A 26 -50.90 18.13 -7.27
N GLY A 27 -51.31 17.25 -6.35
CA GLY A 27 -52.70 16.88 -6.11
C GLY A 27 -53.07 17.16 -4.66
N ALA A 28 -54.04 18.04 -4.44
CA ALA A 28 -54.57 18.36 -3.12
C ALA A 28 -55.68 17.37 -2.74
N SER A 29 -55.67 16.90 -1.48
CA SER A 29 -56.87 16.42 -0.78
C SER A 29 -56.67 16.54 0.73
N ALA A 30 -57.66 17.12 1.38
CA ALA A 30 -57.67 17.47 2.79
C ALA A 30 -58.06 16.27 3.67
N GLY A 31 -57.30 16.07 4.75
CA GLY A 31 -57.65 15.18 5.86
C GLY A 31 -57.05 15.70 7.16
N LYS A 32 -57.89 16.31 8.01
CA LYS A 32 -57.52 16.73 9.37
C LYS A 32 -57.24 15.48 10.22
N ALA A 33 -56.00 15.34 10.69
CA ALA A 33 -55.68 14.53 11.86
C ALA A 33 -54.66 15.29 12.73
N SER A 34 -55.08 15.63 13.93
CA SER A 34 -54.28 16.18 15.00
C SER A 34 -53.23 15.15 15.44
N GLY A 35 -51.97 15.37 15.08
CA GLY A 35 -50.82 14.61 15.55
C GLY A 35 -49.75 15.57 16.01
N LYS A 36 -49.50 15.62 17.32
CA LYS A 36 -48.45 16.43 17.95
C LYS A 36 -47.12 16.18 17.23
N SER A 37 -46.50 17.25 16.73
CA SER A 37 -45.15 17.22 16.17
C SER A 37 -44.14 16.87 17.26
N GLY A 38 -43.90 15.59 17.46
CA GLY A 38 -42.74 15.12 18.18
C GLY A 38 -41.52 15.36 17.29
N THR A 39 -40.81 16.46 17.50
CA THR A 39 -39.43 16.59 17.04
C THR A 39 -38.63 15.50 17.74
N ALA A 40 -38.48 14.36 17.08
CA ALA A 40 -37.56 13.32 17.54
C ALA A 40 -36.18 13.98 17.67
N ARG A 41 -35.64 14.04 18.90
CA ARG A 41 -34.25 14.48 19.09
C ARG A 41 -33.38 13.59 18.22
N PRO A 42 -32.48 14.15 17.40
CA PRO A 42 -31.59 13.33 16.58
C PRO A 42 -30.82 12.37 17.50
N SER A 43 -30.67 11.12 17.06
CA SER A 43 -29.83 10.15 17.77
C SER A 43 -28.41 10.71 17.89
N ALA A 44 -27.66 10.28 18.90
CA ALA A 44 -26.30 10.79 19.13
C ALA A 44 -25.42 10.71 17.87
N PHE A 45 -25.59 9.66 17.05
CA PHE A 45 -24.92 9.51 15.76
C PHE A 45 -25.39 10.55 14.72
N VAL A 46 -26.69 10.83 14.60
CA VAL A 46 -27.24 11.80 13.64
C VAL A 46 -26.85 13.24 14.01
N ALA A 47 -26.81 13.58 15.31
CA ALA A 47 -26.30 14.88 15.77
C ALA A 47 -24.79 15.04 15.49
N ASP A 48 -24.03 13.94 15.56
CA ASP A 48 -22.62 13.93 15.18
C ASP A 48 -22.43 14.06 13.67
N ILE A 49 -23.33 13.54 12.82
CA ILE A 49 -23.22 13.67 11.36
C ILE A 49 -23.25 15.13 10.89
N ASP A 50 -24.09 15.99 11.47
CA ASP A 50 -24.08 17.42 11.10
C ASP A 50 -22.79 18.11 11.54
N ALA A 51 -22.23 17.73 12.69
CA ALA A 51 -20.93 18.19 13.14
C ALA A 51 -19.79 17.67 12.25
N ILE A 52 -19.82 16.40 11.82
CA ILE A 52 -18.89 15.79 10.87
C ILE A 52 -18.92 16.56 9.54
N ARG A 53 -20.11 16.83 9.00
CA ARG A 53 -20.28 17.60 7.76
C ARG A 53 -19.75 19.03 7.89
N ALA A 54 -19.98 19.68 9.03
CA ALA A 54 -19.46 21.01 9.29
C ALA A 54 -17.92 21.02 9.37
N ARG A 55 -17.33 20.05 10.08
CA ARG A 55 -15.87 19.85 10.15
C ARG A 55 -15.29 19.61 8.76
N ALA A 56 -15.87 18.69 7.98
CA ALA A 56 -15.40 18.38 6.62
C ALA A 56 -15.37 19.61 5.71
N ARG A 57 -16.40 20.47 5.75
CA ARG A 57 -16.41 21.71 4.95
C ARG A 57 -15.37 22.73 5.42
N LYS A 58 -15.13 22.81 6.73
CA LYS A 58 -14.15 23.74 7.32
C LYS A 58 -12.70 23.34 6.98
N HIS A 59 -12.46 22.04 6.86
CA HIS A 59 -11.13 21.43 6.75
C HIS A 59 -10.86 20.81 5.38
N ILE A 60 -11.54 21.27 4.33
CA ILE A 60 -11.42 20.67 2.98
C ILE A 60 -10.00 20.80 2.39
N GLU A 61 -9.28 21.85 2.76
CA GLU A 61 -7.90 22.09 2.33
C GLU A 61 -6.88 21.18 3.04
N ASP A 62 -7.28 20.49 4.11
CA ASP A 62 -6.42 19.54 4.85
C ASP A 62 -6.31 18.17 4.12
N GLY A 63 -6.96 18.04 2.95
CA GLY A 63 -6.88 16.87 2.07
C GLY A 63 -7.76 15.70 2.50
N ALA A 64 -7.31 14.48 2.22
CA ALA A 64 -8.08 13.24 2.49
C ALA A 64 -8.09 12.85 3.98
N ILE A 65 -7.22 13.45 4.79
CA ILE A 65 -7.09 13.14 6.22
C ILE A 65 -8.11 13.94 7.01
N THR A 66 -8.86 13.25 7.87
CA THR A 66 -9.88 13.85 8.71
C THR A 66 -9.42 13.92 10.16
N ALA A 67 -10.04 14.80 10.95
CA ALA A 67 -9.74 14.97 12.38
C ALA A 67 -9.95 13.70 13.24
N SER A 68 -10.57 12.64 12.69
CA SER A 68 -10.73 11.35 13.37
C SER A 68 -9.56 10.39 13.18
N TYR A 69 -8.54 10.74 12.39
CA TYR A 69 -7.32 9.94 12.30
C TYR A 69 -6.62 9.92 13.67
N ALA A 70 -6.50 8.74 14.27
CA ALA A 70 -6.15 8.60 15.69
C ALA A 70 -4.70 8.18 15.95
N ALA A 71 -3.96 7.75 14.92
CA ALA A 71 -2.56 7.37 15.06
C ALA A 71 -1.64 8.60 15.10
N ASP A 72 -0.43 8.43 15.65
CA ASP A 72 0.64 9.41 15.47
C ASP A 72 1.10 9.35 14.01
N ARG A 73 0.54 10.26 13.20
CA ARG A 73 0.72 10.27 11.75
C ARG A 73 2.19 10.41 11.36
N GLU A 74 2.96 11.22 12.06
CA GLU A 74 4.37 11.42 11.74
C GLU A 74 5.19 10.17 12.06
N ALA A 75 4.87 9.48 13.17
CA ALA A 75 5.48 8.20 13.48
C ALA A 75 5.14 7.12 12.44
N VAL A 76 3.87 7.04 12.02
CA VAL A 76 3.45 6.09 10.97
C VAL A 76 4.18 6.37 9.66
N ILE A 77 4.27 7.63 9.22
CA ILE A 77 4.99 7.99 8.00
C ILE A 77 6.48 7.62 8.08
N ARG A 78 7.12 7.80 9.24
CA ARG A 78 8.53 7.39 9.43
C ARG A 78 8.69 5.86 9.30
N LEU A 79 7.87 5.09 10.02
CA LEU A 79 7.91 3.62 9.96
C LEU A 79 7.64 3.09 8.55
N LEU A 80 6.69 3.70 7.84
CA LEU A 80 6.42 3.34 6.44
C LEU A 80 7.59 3.70 5.52
N ASN A 81 8.33 4.79 5.77
CA ASN A 81 9.52 5.08 5.00
C ASN A 81 10.64 4.05 5.27
N ASP A 82 10.80 3.59 6.51
CA ASP A 82 11.78 2.55 6.85
C ASP A 82 11.41 1.19 6.19
N ALA A 83 10.11 0.84 6.20
CA ALA A 83 9.60 -0.30 5.43
C ALA A 83 9.83 -0.12 3.92
N LEU A 84 9.50 1.04 3.34
CA LEU A 84 9.76 1.36 1.93
C LEU A 84 11.23 1.18 1.56
N ALA A 85 12.16 1.63 2.42
CA ALA A 85 13.58 1.40 2.16
C ALA A 85 13.96 -0.07 2.19
N THR A 86 13.35 -0.85 3.10
CA THR A 86 13.52 -2.30 3.17
C THR A 86 13.08 -2.95 1.86
N GLU A 87 11.87 -2.65 1.39
CA GLU A 87 11.35 -3.18 0.12
C GLU A 87 12.25 -2.87 -1.07
N ILE A 88 12.69 -1.61 -1.22
CA ILE A 88 13.56 -1.23 -2.33
C ILE A 88 14.92 -1.95 -2.24
N VAL A 89 15.46 -2.15 -1.03
CA VAL A 89 16.69 -2.94 -0.86
C VAL A 89 16.45 -4.41 -1.24
N CYS A 90 15.31 -4.99 -0.86
CA CYS A 90 14.93 -6.35 -1.24
C CYS A 90 14.77 -6.49 -2.76
N VAL A 91 14.07 -5.57 -3.44
CA VAL A 91 13.99 -5.52 -4.92
C VAL A 91 15.39 -5.58 -5.54
N LEU A 92 16.30 -4.72 -5.09
CA LEU A 92 17.64 -4.64 -5.64
C LEU A 92 18.43 -5.93 -5.38
N ARG A 93 18.31 -6.51 -4.17
CA ARG A 93 18.97 -7.75 -3.78
C ARG A 93 18.48 -8.93 -4.63
N TYR A 94 17.17 -9.13 -4.72
CA TYR A 94 16.60 -10.18 -5.57
C TYR A 94 16.94 -10.01 -7.04
N LYS A 95 16.89 -8.78 -7.60
CA LYS A 95 17.33 -8.56 -8.99
C LYS A 95 18.81 -8.93 -9.16
N ARG A 96 19.68 -8.59 -8.20
CA ARG A 96 21.09 -9.02 -8.23
C ARG A 96 21.18 -10.54 -8.23
N HIS A 97 20.51 -11.22 -7.31
CA HIS A 97 20.51 -12.68 -7.21
C HIS A 97 19.97 -13.34 -8.48
N TYR A 98 18.89 -12.83 -9.06
CA TYR A 98 18.37 -13.25 -10.36
C TYR A 98 19.43 -13.20 -11.47
N PHE A 99 20.16 -12.09 -11.59
CA PHE A 99 21.17 -11.93 -12.64
C PHE A 99 22.42 -12.79 -12.40
N MET A 100 22.77 -13.02 -11.13
CA MET A 100 23.97 -13.77 -10.72
C MET A 100 23.72 -15.27 -10.59
N ALA A 101 22.46 -15.70 -10.50
CA ALA A 101 22.06 -17.10 -10.44
C ALA A 101 22.57 -17.85 -11.68
N SER A 102 23.42 -18.85 -11.42
CA SER A 102 24.07 -19.67 -12.46
C SER A 102 24.34 -21.07 -11.93
N GLY A 103 24.48 -22.03 -12.85
CA GLY A 103 24.66 -23.46 -12.54
C GLY A 103 23.53 -24.33 -13.09
N LEU A 104 23.70 -25.65 -13.00
CA LEU A 104 22.82 -26.62 -13.65
C LEU A 104 21.37 -26.61 -13.13
N MET A 105 21.16 -26.14 -11.90
CA MET A 105 19.85 -26.08 -11.23
C MET A 105 19.32 -24.64 -11.06
N ALA A 106 19.93 -23.66 -11.72
CA ALA A 106 19.66 -22.25 -11.44
C ALA A 106 18.33 -21.76 -12.00
N ASP A 107 17.79 -22.38 -13.06
CA ASP A 107 16.65 -21.80 -13.80
C ASP A 107 15.39 -21.66 -12.95
N ALA A 108 15.09 -22.64 -12.08
CA ALA A 108 13.93 -22.58 -11.18
C ALA A 108 14.11 -21.48 -10.13
N ILE A 109 15.19 -21.54 -9.33
CA ILE A 109 15.50 -20.56 -8.28
C ILE A 109 15.60 -19.13 -8.85
N LYS A 110 16.15 -19.01 -10.07
CA LYS A 110 16.22 -17.74 -10.76
C LYS A 110 14.82 -17.20 -11.09
N SER A 111 13.87 -18.05 -11.50
CA SER A 111 12.50 -17.59 -11.73
C SER A 111 11.89 -17.02 -10.46
N GLU A 112 12.05 -17.72 -9.34
CA GLU A 112 11.56 -17.30 -8.02
C GLU A 112 12.16 -15.96 -7.58
N PHE A 113 13.49 -15.79 -7.71
CA PHE A 113 14.11 -14.48 -7.42
C PHE A 113 13.54 -13.34 -8.28
N LEU A 114 13.14 -13.61 -9.53
CA LEU A 114 12.54 -12.59 -10.37
C LEU A 114 11.11 -12.26 -9.93
N GLU A 115 10.36 -13.28 -9.51
CA GLU A 115 9.00 -13.18 -8.99
C GLU A 115 8.97 -12.34 -7.71
N HIS A 116 9.72 -12.75 -6.69
CA HIS A 116 9.84 -11.98 -5.43
C HIS A 116 10.28 -10.55 -5.71
N ALA A 117 11.29 -10.32 -6.57
CA ALA A 117 11.71 -8.96 -6.93
C ALA A 117 10.58 -8.07 -7.49
N ASN A 118 9.57 -8.64 -8.14
CA ASN A 118 8.42 -7.89 -8.64
C ASN A 118 7.36 -7.69 -7.55
N GLU A 119 7.22 -8.65 -6.63
CA GLU A 119 6.33 -8.55 -5.47
C GLU A 119 6.83 -7.52 -4.48
N GLU A 120 8.14 -7.51 -4.16
CA GLU A 120 8.75 -6.44 -3.34
C GLU A 120 8.55 -5.06 -3.96
N GLN A 121 8.57 -4.97 -5.30
CA GLN A 121 8.29 -3.70 -5.97
C GLN A 121 6.82 -3.30 -5.81
N ALA A 122 5.89 -4.26 -5.84
CA ALA A 122 4.48 -4.00 -5.57
C ALA A 122 4.26 -3.59 -4.11
N HIS A 123 4.96 -4.20 -3.15
CA HIS A 123 4.96 -3.80 -1.74
C HIS A 123 5.46 -2.36 -1.59
N ALA A 124 6.59 -2.02 -2.20
CA ALA A 124 7.15 -0.66 -2.20
C ALA A 124 6.15 0.36 -2.75
N ASP A 125 5.48 0.05 -3.87
CA ASP A 125 4.49 0.93 -4.49
C ASP A 125 3.29 1.18 -3.56
N LEU A 126 2.75 0.13 -2.93
CA LEU A 126 1.67 0.25 -1.95
C LEU A 126 2.06 1.14 -0.76
N ILE A 127 3.26 0.94 -0.22
CA ILE A 127 3.76 1.72 0.92
C ILE A 127 3.96 3.19 0.52
N ALA A 128 4.56 3.45 -0.64
CA ALA A 128 4.80 4.80 -1.14
C ALA A 128 3.48 5.56 -1.36
N GLU A 129 2.50 4.91 -1.99
CA GLU A 129 1.16 5.47 -2.13
C GLU A 129 0.52 5.78 -0.78
N ARG A 130 0.68 4.88 0.20
CA ARG A 130 0.13 5.08 1.54
C ARG A 130 0.78 6.26 2.27
N ILE A 131 2.09 6.45 2.13
CA ILE A 131 2.81 7.62 2.68
C ILE A 131 2.21 8.92 2.12
N VAL A 132 1.98 9.00 0.81
CA VAL A 132 1.38 10.17 0.16
C VAL A 132 -0.06 10.40 0.63
N GLN A 133 -0.86 9.34 0.78
CA GLN A 133 -2.23 9.44 1.32
C GLN A 133 -2.26 10.01 2.74
N LEU A 134 -1.23 9.74 3.55
CA LEU A 134 -1.06 10.30 4.90
C LEU A 134 -0.49 11.72 4.88
N GLY A 135 -0.19 12.29 3.71
CA GLY A 135 0.39 13.63 3.54
C GLY A 135 1.90 13.68 3.81
N GLY A 136 2.58 12.53 3.79
CA GLY A 136 4.04 12.43 3.83
C GLY A 136 4.66 12.39 2.43
N GLU A 137 5.99 12.36 2.40
CA GLU A 137 6.77 12.19 1.17
C GLU A 137 7.52 10.84 1.24
N PRO A 138 7.38 9.96 0.22
CA PRO A 138 8.15 8.73 0.15
C PRO A 138 9.62 9.05 -0.16
N ASP A 139 10.52 8.64 0.72
CA ASP A 139 11.97 8.82 0.55
C ASP A 139 12.56 7.63 -0.20
N LEU A 140 12.77 7.84 -1.51
CA LEU A 140 13.43 6.91 -2.42
C LEU A 140 14.88 7.30 -2.71
N ASN A 141 15.48 8.20 -1.92
CA ASN A 141 16.85 8.63 -2.15
C ASN A 141 17.83 7.46 -1.93
N PRO A 142 18.57 7.02 -2.97
CA PRO A 142 19.47 5.86 -2.86
C PRO A 142 20.52 6.02 -1.75
N ASP A 143 20.96 7.25 -1.47
CA ASP A 143 21.93 7.52 -0.42
C ASP A 143 21.40 7.25 0.99
N ALA A 144 20.07 7.19 1.17
CA ALA A 144 19.42 6.99 2.46
C ALA A 144 18.88 5.57 2.67
N LEU A 145 18.60 4.83 1.58
CA LEU A 145 17.94 3.53 1.64
C LEU A 145 18.64 2.56 2.60
N SER A 146 19.94 2.29 2.41
CA SER A 146 20.67 1.31 3.21
C SER A 146 20.80 1.67 4.69
N ARG A 147 20.64 2.95 5.07
CA ARG A 147 20.67 3.37 6.48
C ARG A 147 19.31 3.20 7.16
N ARG A 148 18.23 3.15 6.40
CA ARG A 148 16.85 3.09 6.91
C ARG A 148 16.25 1.70 6.78
N ALA A 149 16.64 0.95 5.75
CA ALA A 149 16.22 -0.43 5.55
C ALA A 149 16.53 -1.29 6.77
N HIS A 150 15.58 -2.14 7.15
CA HIS A 150 15.78 -3.12 8.22
C HIS A 150 16.66 -4.28 7.74
N ALA A 151 16.45 -4.72 6.49
CA ALA A 151 17.22 -5.79 5.86
C ALA A 151 18.43 -5.26 5.08
N GLU A 152 19.50 -6.04 5.06
CA GLU A 152 20.76 -5.68 4.42
C GLU A 152 20.79 -6.07 2.92
N TYR A 153 21.61 -5.35 2.16
CA TYR A 153 21.98 -5.73 0.79
C TYR A 153 23.18 -6.68 0.83
N VAL A 154 22.93 -7.95 1.13
CA VAL A 154 23.98 -8.97 1.09
C VAL A 154 23.97 -9.66 -0.26
N GLU A 155 25.18 -9.87 -0.79
CA GLU A 155 25.39 -10.32 -2.16
C GLU A 155 25.29 -11.85 -2.34
N GLY A 156 25.66 -12.64 -1.34
CA GLY A 156 25.84 -14.08 -1.50
C GLY A 156 27.03 -14.45 -2.42
N SER A 157 27.69 -15.55 -2.08
CA SER A 157 28.87 -16.07 -2.79
C SER A 157 28.58 -17.17 -3.82
N ASP A 158 27.49 -17.91 -3.63
CA ASP A 158 26.97 -18.94 -4.54
C ASP A 158 25.44 -18.99 -4.49
N LEU A 159 24.82 -19.82 -5.34
CA LEU A 159 23.36 -19.90 -5.44
C LEU A 159 22.68 -20.27 -4.11
N ARG A 160 23.31 -21.15 -3.32
CA ARG A 160 22.75 -21.55 -2.02
C ARG A 160 22.90 -20.45 -1.00
N ASP A 161 24.00 -19.71 -1.06
CA ASP A 161 24.24 -18.55 -0.23
C ASP A 161 23.22 -17.43 -0.52
N MET A 162 22.93 -17.16 -1.80
CA MET A 162 21.89 -16.18 -2.20
C MET A 162 20.52 -16.50 -1.57
N VAL A 163 20.06 -17.75 -1.69
CA VAL A 163 18.79 -18.20 -1.07
C VAL A 163 18.81 -18.03 0.45
N LYS A 164 19.94 -18.28 1.11
CA LYS A 164 20.05 -18.06 2.56
C LYS A 164 19.96 -16.58 2.93
N GLU A 165 20.65 -15.72 2.19
CA GLU A 165 20.65 -14.28 2.44
C GLU A 165 19.26 -13.69 2.20
N ASP A 166 18.54 -14.14 1.17
CA ASP A 166 17.14 -13.76 0.96
C ASP A 166 16.25 -14.24 2.12
N LEU A 167 16.39 -15.49 2.56
CA LEU A 167 15.60 -15.99 3.71
C LEU A 167 15.90 -15.22 5.01
N ILE A 168 17.16 -14.83 5.24
CA ILE A 168 17.54 -14.00 6.39
C ILE A 168 16.82 -12.66 6.32
N ALA A 169 16.81 -12.04 5.14
CA ALA A 169 16.14 -10.77 4.93
C ALA A 169 14.62 -10.86 5.11
N GLU A 170 13.96 -11.90 4.59
CA GLU A 170 12.50 -12.04 4.78
C GLU A 170 12.13 -12.23 6.25
N ARG A 171 12.95 -12.96 7.00
CA ARG A 171 12.74 -13.09 8.45
C ARG A 171 12.87 -11.76 9.18
N ILE A 172 13.79 -10.89 8.74
CA ILE A 172 13.93 -9.53 9.29
C ILE A 172 12.71 -8.68 8.91
N ALA A 173 12.25 -8.75 7.66
CA ALA A 173 11.05 -8.04 7.20
C ALA A 173 9.81 -8.46 7.99
N ILE A 174 9.57 -9.77 8.11
CA ILE A 174 8.46 -10.37 8.89
C ILE A 174 8.41 -9.81 10.32
N ASP A 175 9.53 -9.89 11.06
CA ASP A 175 9.57 -9.43 12.45
C ASP A 175 9.40 -7.90 12.55
N SER A 176 9.96 -7.16 11.60
CA SER A 176 9.81 -5.70 11.53
C SER A 176 8.36 -5.31 11.24
N TYR A 177 7.68 -6.02 10.34
CA TYR A 177 6.32 -5.69 9.91
C TYR A 177 5.29 -6.08 10.95
N ARG A 178 5.49 -7.18 11.68
CA ARG A 178 4.70 -7.50 12.88
C ARG A 178 4.80 -6.37 13.91
N ALA A 179 6.01 -5.85 14.17
CA ALA A 179 6.18 -4.73 15.10
C ALA A 179 5.50 -3.44 14.62
N ILE A 180 5.53 -3.15 13.32
CA ILE A 180 4.82 -2.00 12.71
C ILE A 180 3.30 -2.17 12.84
N ILE A 181 2.77 -3.36 12.54
CA ILE A 181 1.34 -3.70 12.66
C ILE A 181 0.85 -3.49 14.10
N ASP A 182 1.62 -3.99 15.08
CA ASP A 182 1.31 -3.83 16.50
C ASP A 182 1.34 -2.37 16.95
N PHE A 183 2.32 -1.59 16.46
CA PHE A 183 2.42 -0.16 16.74
C PHE A 183 1.22 0.62 16.22
N ILE A 184 0.80 0.35 14.98
CA ILE A 184 -0.34 1.00 14.33
C ILE A 184 -1.64 0.64 15.07
N GLY A 185 -1.86 -0.65 15.34
CA GLY A 185 -3.07 -1.17 15.96
C GLY A 185 -4.34 -0.72 15.24
N ASP A 186 -5.40 -0.48 16.01
CA ASP A 186 -6.71 -0.09 15.44
C ASP A 186 -6.85 1.42 15.18
N LYS A 187 -5.75 2.19 15.33
CA LYS A 187 -5.74 3.65 15.15
C LYS A 187 -5.64 4.07 13.69
N ASP A 188 -5.09 3.20 12.84
CA ASP A 188 -5.06 3.35 11.38
C ASP A 188 -5.28 1.98 10.72
N THR A 189 -6.55 1.60 10.62
CA THR A 189 -6.96 0.29 10.10
C THR A 189 -6.57 0.07 8.64
N THR A 190 -6.42 1.14 7.86
CA THR A 190 -6.06 1.02 6.44
C THR A 190 -4.59 0.66 6.29
N THR A 191 -3.70 1.36 7.01
CA THR A 191 -2.27 1.02 7.00
C THR A 191 -2.05 -0.36 7.61
N LYS A 192 -2.72 -0.68 8.72
CA LYS A 192 -2.63 -2.01 9.35
C LYS A 192 -2.95 -3.14 8.35
N ARG A 193 -4.08 -3.06 7.64
CA ARG A 193 -4.48 -4.08 6.65
C ARG A 193 -3.50 -4.21 5.49
N MET A 194 -2.93 -3.08 5.04
CA MET A 194 -1.91 -3.09 3.99
C MET A 194 -0.66 -3.82 4.47
N MET A 195 -0.17 -3.50 5.68
CA MET A 195 1.00 -4.18 6.25
C MET A 195 0.74 -5.65 6.55
N GLU A 196 -0.47 -6.02 6.99
CA GLU A 196 -0.88 -7.43 7.18
C GLU A 196 -0.88 -8.20 5.85
N HIS A 197 -1.25 -7.55 4.74
CA HIS A 197 -1.20 -8.16 3.41
C HIS A 197 0.25 -8.40 2.96
N ILE A 198 1.12 -7.40 3.10
CA ILE A 198 2.55 -7.51 2.76
C ILE A 198 3.19 -8.60 3.63
N LEU A 199 2.97 -8.57 4.95
CA LEU A 199 3.47 -9.59 5.88
C LEU A 199 3.10 -11.01 5.45
N ALA A 200 1.87 -11.23 4.98
CA ALA A 200 1.46 -12.55 4.53
C ALA A 200 2.25 -13.04 3.30
N GLN A 201 2.61 -12.14 2.38
CA GLN A 201 3.47 -12.47 1.24
C GLN A 201 4.92 -12.71 1.69
N GLU A 202 5.46 -11.92 2.62
CA GLU A 202 6.80 -12.19 3.15
C GLU A 202 6.91 -13.55 3.86
N GLU A 203 5.85 -13.95 4.56
CA GLU A 203 5.77 -15.28 5.17
C GLU A 203 5.74 -16.40 4.12
N GLU A 204 5.11 -16.17 2.96
CA GLU A 204 5.11 -17.09 1.81
C GLU A 204 6.51 -17.16 1.16
N HIS A 205 7.12 -16.00 0.86
CA HIS A 205 8.50 -15.94 0.33
C HIS A 205 9.48 -16.70 1.24
N ALA A 206 9.38 -16.51 2.56
CA ALA A 206 10.23 -17.17 3.53
C ALA A 206 10.03 -18.70 3.57
N ASP A 207 8.80 -19.18 3.40
CA ASP A 207 8.48 -20.61 3.35
C ASP A 207 9.10 -21.26 2.11
N GLU A 208 8.93 -20.63 0.94
CA GLU A 208 9.46 -21.11 -0.34
C GLU A 208 11.00 -21.18 -0.34
N LEU A 209 11.66 -20.14 0.19
CA LEU A 209 13.12 -20.13 0.32
C LEU A 209 13.61 -21.17 1.32
N ALA A 210 12.88 -21.41 2.42
CA ALA A 210 13.22 -22.45 3.37
C ALA A 210 13.11 -23.85 2.75
N ASP A 211 12.06 -24.11 1.98
CA ASP A 211 11.86 -25.36 1.22
C ASP A 211 13.00 -25.60 0.22
N MET A 212 13.45 -24.56 -0.49
CA MET A 212 14.62 -24.67 -1.37
C MET A 212 15.88 -25.08 -0.60
N LEU A 213 16.10 -24.53 0.59
CA LEU A 213 17.25 -24.88 1.43
C LEU A 213 17.18 -26.30 1.97
N ASP A 214 16.00 -26.76 2.37
CA ASP A 214 15.81 -28.12 2.86
C ASP A 214 15.94 -29.13 1.72
N GLY A 215 15.47 -28.81 0.51
CA GLY A 215 15.69 -29.60 -0.70
C GLY A 215 17.17 -29.85 -1.02
N TRP A 216 18.06 -28.90 -0.72
CA TRP A 216 19.53 -29.12 -0.81
C TRP A 216 20.08 -30.04 0.27
N THR A 217 19.41 -30.17 1.42
CA THR A 217 19.84 -31.04 2.53
C THR A 217 19.16 -32.41 2.54
N GLY A 218 18.07 -32.58 1.79
CA GLY A 218 17.32 -33.85 1.68
C GLY A 218 16.66 -34.27 2.99
N ARG A 219 16.13 -33.32 3.77
CA ARG A 219 15.38 -33.58 5.01
C ARG A 219 13.88 -33.67 4.77
#